data_AF-A0A6P0TZF6-F1
#
_entry.id   AF-A0A6P0TZF6-F1
#
_cell.length_a   1.000
_cell.length_b   1.000
_cell.length_c   1.000
_cell.angle_alpha   90.00
_cell.angle_beta   90.00
_cell.angle_gamma   90.00
#
_symmetry.space_group_name_H-M   'P 1'
#
loop_
_entity.id
_entity.type
_entity.pdbx_description
1 polymer ?
#
loop_
_entity_poly.entity_id
_entity_poly.type
_entity_poly.pdbx_seq_one_letter_code
_entity_poly.pdbx_strand_id
1 'polypeptide(L)'
;LEILGPEYYTVVTDFNIEENSLTCCGPVKASSESLTHAAIYYYQPEIMGIIHIHNSRLWQELMYKVPTSNQEVPYGTPQMAKEIFRLFDEEKLGIEKILVMAGHEDGIISFGKDLDEAANILLNL
;
A
#
# COMPACT_ATOMS: atom_id res chain seq x y z
N LEU A 1 -5.18 -13.57 -12.80
CA LEU A 1 -5.64 -14.93 -12.44
C LEU A 1 -6.93 -14.77 -11.67
N GLU A 2 -7.92 -15.62 -11.88
CA GLU A 2 -9.22 -15.51 -11.18
C GLU A 2 -9.19 -16.19 -9.79
N ILE A 3 -8.23 -17.09 -9.54
CA ILE A 3 -8.05 -17.79 -8.26
C ILE A 3 -6.56 -17.77 -7.90
N LEU A 4 -6.25 -17.47 -6.63
CA LEU A 4 -4.89 -17.53 -6.07
C LEU A 4 -4.74 -18.79 -5.20
N GLY A 5 -4.00 -19.77 -5.69
CA GLY A 5 -3.50 -20.90 -4.90
C GLY A 5 -2.22 -20.57 -4.11
N PRO A 6 -1.80 -21.45 -3.18
CA PRO A 6 -0.59 -21.29 -2.36
C PRO A 6 0.68 -20.95 -3.16
N GLU A 7 0.77 -21.42 -4.41
CA GLU A 7 1.87 -21.19 -5.34
C GLU A 7 2.06 -19.72 -5.77
N TYR A 8 1.06 -18.86 -5.54
CA TYR A 8 1.10 -17.44 -5.85
C TYR A 8 1.35 -16.55 -4.62
N TYR A 9 1.62 -17.15 -3.47
CA TYR A 9 1.95 -16.43 -2.25
C TYR A 9 3.44 -16.53 -1.94
N THR A 10 3.95 -15.50 -1.28
CA THR A 10 5.31 -15.44 -0.76
C THR A 10 5.32 -14.67 0.54
N VAL A 11 6.29 -14.97 1.40
CA VAL A 11 6.45 -14.30 2.70
C VAL A 11 7.62 -13.34 2.59
N VAL A 12 7.39 -12.05 2.80
CA VAL A 12 8.47 -11.08 2.99
C VAL A 12 8.99 -11.22 4.42
N THR A 13 10.27 -11.58 4.56
CA THR A 13 10.89 -11.87 5.86
C THR A 13 11.79 -10.76 6.36
N ASP A 14 12.27 -9.90 5.45
CA ASP A 14 13.14 -8.77 5.77
C ASP A 14 13.05 -7.71 4.68
N PHE A 15 13.36 -6.45 5.00
CA PHE A 15 13.36 -5.35 4.05
C PHE A 15 14.31 -4.22 4.46
N ASN A 16 14.81 -3.49 3.45
CA ASN A 16 15.57 -2.26 3.61
C ASN A 16 15.03 -1.21 2.64
N ILE A 17 14.35 -0.20 3.18
CA ILE A 17 13.72 0.87 2.41
C ILE A 17 14.77 1.70 1.66
N GLU A 18 15.88 2.07 2.31
CA GLU A 18 16.89 2.93 1.69
C GLU A 18 17.65 2.21 0.57
N GLU A 19 17.86 0.90 0.70
CA GLU A 19 18.49 0.07 -0.35
C GLU A 19 17.49 -0.39 -1.44
N ASN A 20 16.21 -0.02 -1.32
CA ASN A 20 15.12 -0.50 -2.17
C ASN A 20 15.09 -2.03 -2.33
N SER A 21 15.31 -2.75 -1.22
CA SER A 21 15.51 -4.20 -1.25
C SER A 21 14.64 -4.92 -0.21
N LEU A 22 14.30 -6.17 -0.51
CA LEU A 22 13.61 -7.06 0.42
C LEU A 22 14.05 -8.50 0.22
N THR A 23 13.86 -9.31 1.26
CA THR A 23 14.01 -10.76 1.21
C THR A 23 12.64 -11.39 1.30
N CYS A 24 12.35 -12.32 0.38
CA CYS A 24 11.11 -13.10 0.41
C CYS A 24 11.40 -14.59 0.27
N CYS A 25 10.54 -15.40 0.88
CA CYS A 25 10.59 -16.85 0.85
C CYS A 25 9.24 -17.38 0.36
N GLY A 26 9.27 -18.13 -0.74
CA GLY A 26 8.07 -18.71 -1.33
C GLY A 26 8.26 -19.09 -2.80
N PRO A 27 7.24 -19.73 -3.40
CA PRO A 27 7.24 -20.17 -4.78
C PRO A 27 7.26 -19.03 -5.82
N VAL A 28 6.98 -17.79 -5.41
CA VAL A 28 6.92 -16.62 -6.28
C VAL A 28 7.69 -15.44 -5.68
N LYS A 29 8.14 -14.52 -6.55
CA LYS A 29 8.70 -13.23 -6.13
C LYS A 29 7.62 -12.39 -5.47
N ALA A 30 8.03 -11.55 -4.51
CA ALA A 30 7.13 -10.58 -3.90
C ALA A 30 6.65 -9.54 -4.93
N SER A 31 5.50 -8.94 -4.65
CA SER A 31 4.98 -7.82 -5.45
C SER A 31 6.00 -6.68 -5.51
N SER A 32 6.04 -5.95 -6.63
CA SER A 32 6.82 -4.72 -6.78
C SER A 32 6.48 -3.66 -5.74
N GLU A 33 5.32 -3.75 -5.11
CA GLU A 33 4.84 -2.78 -4.11
C GLU A 33 4.96 -3.28 -2.67
N SER A 34 5.64 -4.42 -2.46
CA SER A 34 5.82 -4.99 -1.12
C SER A 34 6.58 -4.06 -0.17
N LEU A 35 7.45 -3.16 -0.68
CA LEU A 35 8.10 -2.14 0.13
C LEU A 35 7.13 -1.06 0.62
N THR A 36 6.10 -0.73 -0.16
CA THR A 36 5.04 0.18 0.30
C THR A 36 4.25 -0.47 1.44
N HIS A 37 3.93 -1.76 1.33
CA HIS A 37 3.32 -2.52 2.41
C HIS A 37 4.22 -2.57 3.66
N ALA A 38 5.52 -2.83 3.48
CA ALA A 38 6.49 -2.84 4.56
C ALA A 38 6.58 -1.48 5.26
N ALA A 39 6.55 -0.37 4.52
CA ALA A 39 6.55 0.98 5.09
C ALA A 39 5.32 1.23 5.97
N ILE A 40 4.13 0.80 5.54
CA ILE A 40 2.89 0.92 6.32
C ILE A 40 2.98 0.08 7.61
N TYR A 41 3.36 -1.20 7.52
CA TYR A 41 3.52 -2.07 8.69
C TYR A 41 4.60 -1.57 9.65
N TYR A 42 5.71 -1.05 9.12
CA TYR A 42 6.80 -0.49 9.92
C TYR A 42 6.36 0.75 10.69
N TYR A 43 5.62 1.65 10.04
CA TYR A 43 5.17 2.89 10.65
C TYR A 43 4.10 2.64 11.72
N GLN A 44 3.13 1.75 11.45
CA GLN A 44 2.04 1.44 12.39
C GLN A 44 1.83 -0.08 12.55
N PRO A 45 2.49 -0.70 13.55
CA PRO A 45 2.47 -2.16 13.75
C PRO A 45 1.09 -2.78 14.09
N GLU A 46 0.11 -1.97 14.47
CA GLU A 46 -1.27 -2.41 14.73
C GLU A 46 -2.05 -2.73 13.42
N ILE A 47 -1.53 -2.30 12.27
CA ILE A 47 -2.08 -2.67 10.96
C ILE A 47 -1.70 -4.12 10.67
N MET A 48 -2.68 -4.95 10.31
CA MET A 48 -2.48 -6.37 9.98
C MET A 48 -3.10 -6.77 8.63
N GLY A 49 -3.77 -5.84 7.95
CA GLY A 49 -4.33 -6.05 6.62
C GLY A 49 -4.13 -4.83 5.73
N ILE A 50 -3.61 -5.04 4.51
CA ILE A 50 -3.42 -4.01 3.49
C ILE A 50 -3.98 -4.54 2.17
N ILE A 51 -4.78 -3.73 1.49
CA ILE A 51 -5.32 -4.03 0.16
C ILE A 51 -4.92 -2.91 -0.80
N HIS A 52 -4.21 -3.28 -1.85
CA HIS A 52 -3.94 -2.43 -3.02
C HIS A 52 -4.93 -2.79 -4.12
N ILE A 53 -5.61 -1.81 -4.71
CA ILE A 53 -6.44 -1.98 -5.92
C ILE A 53 -6.06 -1.00 -7.02
N HIS A 54 -6.44 -1.34 -8.24
CA HIS A 54 -6.46 -0.44 -9.39
C HIS A 54 -7.89 -0.14 -9.82
N ASN A 55 -8.32 1.11 -9.68
CA ASN A 55 -9.62 1.57 -10.15
C ASN A 55 -9.56 3.05 -10.54
N SER A 56 -9.46 3.32 -11.85
CA SER A 56 -9.29 4.68 -12.39
C SER A 56 -10.41 5.64 -12.00
N ARG A 57 -11.67 5.17 -11.99
CA ARG A 57 -12.82 6.01 -11.60
C ARG A 57 -12.71 6.43 -10.14
N LEU A 58 -12.51 5.46 -9.25
CA LEU A 58 -12.41 5.73 -7.82
C LEU A 58 -11.17 6.59 -7.52
N TRP A 59 -10.06 6.35 -8.21
CA TRP A 59 -8.83 7.13 -8.07
C TRP A 59 -9.06 8.61 -8.43
N GLN A 60 -9.74 8.89 -9.55
CA GLN A 60 -10.12 10.26 -9.93
C GLN A 60 -11.10 10.88 -8.92
N GLU A 61 -12.05 10.09 -8.41
CA GLU A 61 -13.04 10.55 -7.44
C GLU A 61 -12.41 10.90 -6.08
N LEU A 62 -11.37 10.19 -5.65
CA LEU A 62 -10.70 10.35 -4.35
C LEU A 62 -9.49 11.29 -4.36
N MET A 63 -8.92 11.58 -5.53
CA MET A 63 -7.74 12.43 -5.69
C MET A 63 -7.86 13.73 -4.88
N TYR A 64 -6.91 13.96 -3.97
CA TYR A 64 -6.86 15.10 -3.04
C TYR A 64 -8.05 15.25 -2.06
N LYS A 65 -8.93 14.25 -1.97
CA LYS A 65 -10.01 14.18 -0.96
C LYS A 65 -9.64 13.28 0.22
N VAL A 66 -8.76 12.32 -0.02
CA VAL A 66 -8.10 11.48 0.98
C VAL A 66 -6.59 11.71 0.90
N PRO A 67 -5.79 11.22 1.86
CA PRO A 67 -4.35 11.33 1.81
C PRO A 67 -3.79 10.89 0.45
N THR A 68 -2.98 11.73 -0.17
CA THR A 68 -2.58 11.57 -1.56
C THR A 68 -1.07 11.74 -1.69
N SER A 69 -0.38 10.74 -2.23
CA SER A 69 1.07 10.81 -2.43
C SER A 69 1.44 11.88 -3.47
N ASN A 70 2.68 12.35 -3.45
CA ASN A 70 3.20 13.21 -4.50
C ASN A 70 3.15 12.49 -5.87
N GLN A 71 2.66 13.19 -6.90
CA GLN A 71 2.53 12.67 -8.27
C GLN A 71 3.89 12.38 -8.93
N GLU A 72 4.95 13.06 -8.51
CA GLU A 72 6.30 12.86 -9.04
C GLU A 72 7.00 11.61 -8.46
N VAL A 73 6.39 10.95 -7.45
CA VAL A 73 6.96 9.79 -6.76
C VAL A 73 6.40 8.50 -7.37
N PRO A 74 7.24 7.69 -8.06
CA PRO A 74 6.80 6.41 -8.63
C PRO A 74 6.64 5.34 -7.56
N TYR A 75 5.75 4.37 -7.80
CA TYR A 75 5.63 3.18 -6.96
C TYR A 75 6.90 2.32 -7.00
N GLY A 76 7.09 1.48 -5.97
CA GLY A 76 8.25 0.58 -5.90
C GLY A 76 9.60 1.28 -5.69
N THR A 77 9.58 2.52 -5.19
CA THR A 77 10.77 3.32 -4.89
C THR A 77 10.89 3.60 -3.39
N PRO A 78 12.10 3.88 -2.87
CA PRO A 78 12.28 4.35 -1.49
C PRO A 78 11.53 5.66 -1.20
N GLN A 79 11.39 6.52 -2.22
CA GLN A 79 10.65 7.76 -2.14
C GLN A 79 9.16 7.49 -1.86
N MET A 80 8.59 6.41 -2.40
CA MET A 80 7.21 6.02 -2.08
C MET A 80 7.05 5.67 -0.61
N ALA A 81 8.01 4.95 -0.01
CA ALA A 81 7.98 4.68 1.42
C ALA A 81 8.09 5.96 2.27
N LYS A 82 8.92 6.93 1.84
CA LYS A 82 9.01 8.25 2.48
C LYS A 82 7.72 9.04 2.35
N GLU A 83 7.03 8.93 1.22
CA GLU A 83 5.68 9.51 1.06
C GLU A 83 4.68 8.86 2.02
N ILE A 84 4.71 7.54 2.21
CA ILE A 84 3.86 6.89 3.23
C ILE A 84 4.08 7.51 4.61
N PHE A 85 5.35 7.69 5.02
CA PHE A 85 5.66 8.31 6.31
C PHE A 85 5.14 9.75 6.40
N ARG A 86 5.38 10.57 5.37
CA ARG A 86 4.85 11.93 5.29
C ARG A 86 3.33 11.96 5.41
N LEU A 87 2.63 11.06 4.73
CA LEU A 87 1.17 10.99 4.78
C LEU A 87 0.64 10.61 6.17
N PHE A 88 1.38 9.82 6.95
CA PHE A 88 1.05 9.56 8.34
C PHE A 88 1.35 10.75 9.26
N ASP A 89 2.49 11.41 9.06
CA ASP A 89 2.97 12.49 9.92
C ASP A 89 2.20 13.81 9.69
N GLU A 90 1.92 14.13 8.42
CA GLU A 90 1.43 15.45 7.99
C GLU A 90 -0.02 15.43 7.50
N GLU A 91 -0.55 14.25 7.18
CA GLU A 91 -1.93 14.08 6.73
C GLU A 91 -2.69 13.09 7.63
N LYS A 92 -3.96 12.83 7.30
CA LYS A 92 -4.84 12.02 8.14
C LYS A 92 -4.75 10.53 7.83
N LEU A 93 -3.63 10.03 7.31
CA LEU A 93 -3.54 8.64 6.82
C LEU A 93 -3.86 7.60 7.90
N GLY A 94 -3.39 7.79 9.14
CA GLY A 94 -3.73 6.87 10.24
C GLY A 94 -5.22 6.87 10.64
N ILE A 95 -5.95 7.94 10.31
CA ILE A 95 -7.39 8.09 10.62
C ILE A 95 -8.24 7.59 9.46
N GLU A 96 -7.96 8.08 8.24
CA GLU A 96 -8.72 7.76 7.03
C GLU A 96 -8.44 6.32 6.56
N LYS A 97 -7.25 5.78 6.85
CA LYS A 97 -6.82 4.41 6.53
C LYS A 97 -6.90 4.05 5.03
N ILE A 98 -6.89 5.07 4.19
CA ILE A 98 -6.89 4.98 2.73
C ILE A 98 -5.99 6.07 2.16
N LEU A 99 -5.30 5.75 1.07
CA LEU A 99 -4.53 6.72 0.30
C LEU A 99 -4.67 6.51 -1.21
N VAL A 100 -4.54 7.61 -1.93
CA VAL A 100 -4.42 7.64 -3.39
C VAL A 100 -2.95 7.76 -3.77
N MET A 101 -2.48 6.90 -4.69
CA MET A 101 -1.12 6.93 -5.20
C MET A 101 -1.08 7.80 -6.47
N ALA A 102 -0.82 9.11 -6.35
CA ALA A 102 -0.93 10.02 -7.50
C ALA A 102 0.10 9.73 -8.61
N GLY A 103 1.27 9.20 -8.25
CA GLY A 103 2.32 8.79 -9.20
C GLY A 103 2.14 7.39 -9.78
N HIS A 104 1.05 6.69 -9.45
CA HIS A 104 0.78 5.32 -9.91
C HIS A 104 -0.66 5.19 -10.44
N GLU A 105 -0.98 5.93 -11.52
CA GLU A 105 -2.33 6.15 -12.08
C GLU A 105 -3.45 5.55 -11.25
N ASP A 106 -4.32 4.68 -11.70
CA ASP A 106 -5.40 4.01 -10.94
C ASP A 106 -5.14 3.38 -9.54
N GLY A 107 -3.96 3.48 -8.93
CA GLY A 107 -3.57 2.85 -7.66
C GLY A 107 -4.13 3.49 -6.39
N ILE A 108 -4.78 2.66 -5.55
CA ILE A 108 -5.34 3.03 -4.24
C ILE A 108 -4.94 1.97 -3.22
N ILE A 109 -4.55 2.40 -2.03
CA ILE A 109 -4.25 1.51 -0.90
C ILE A 109 -5.20 1.80 0.25
N SER A 110 -5.77 0.75 0.83
CA SER A 110 -6.50 0.79 2.11
C SER A 110 -5.89 -0.20 3.09
N PHE A 111 -6.06 0.04 4.39
CA PHE A 111 -5.52 -0.84 5.40
C PHE A 111 -6.34 -0.84 6.70
N GLY A 112 -6.10 -1.82 7.57
CA GLY A 112 -6.81 -1.97 8.83
C GLY A 112 -6.15 -2.96 9.77
N LYS A 113 -6.78 -3.19 10.91
CA LYS A 113 -6.39 -4.20 11.90
C LYS A 113 -6.54 -5.64 11.40
N ASP A 114 -7.22 -5.81 10.27
CA ASP A 114 -7.45 -7.06 9.55
C ASP A 114 -7.85 -6.74 8.09
N LEU A 115 -7.98 -7.77 7.24
CA LEU A 115 -8.40 -7.60 5.85
C LEU A 115 -9.86 -7.16 5.71
N ASP A 116 -10.72 -7.51 6.68
CA ASP A 116 -12.13 -7.13 6.64
C ASP A 116 -12.30 -5.62 6.82
N GLU A 117 -11.57 -5.00 7.74
CA GLU A 117 -11.55 -3.55 7.91
C GLU A 117 -11.02 -2.84 6.66
N ALA A 118 -9.89 -3.31 6.11
CA ALA A 118 -9.32 -2.75 4.89
C ALA A 118 -10.32 -2.82 3.70
N ALA A 119 -10.95 -3.99 3.52
CA ALA A 119 -11.92 -4.19 2.45
C ALA A 119 -13.18 -3.33 2.65
N ASN A 120 -13.68 -3.23 3.88
CA ASN A 120 -14.87 -2.43 4.19
C ASN A 120 -14.64 -0.94 3.92
N ILE A 121 -13.44 -0.43 4.10
CA ILE A 121 -13.12 0.95 3.70
C ILE A 121 -13.40 1.12 2.22
N LEU A 122 -12.85 0.26 1.35
CA LEU A 122 -13.01 0.36 -0.11
C LEU A 122 -14.46 0.13 -0.58
N LEU A 123 -15.15 -0.84 0.03
CA LEU A 123 -16.49 -1.25 -0.41
C LEU A 123 -17.61 -0.28 0.00
N ASN A 124 -17.33 0.65 0.93
CA ASN A 124 -18.29 1.63 1.42
C ASN A 124 -18.00 3.08 0.96
N LEU A 125 -17.13 3.25 -0.04
CA LEU A 125 -16.83 4.55 -0.68
C LEU A 125 -17.96 5.01 -1.63
#